data_AF-A0A1A8UXS8-F1
#
_entry.id   AF-A0A1A8UXS8-F1
#
_cell.length_a   1.000
_cell.length_b   1.000
_cell.length_c   1.000
_cell.angle_alpha   90.00
_cell.angle_beta   90.00
_cell.angle_gamma   90.00
#
_symmetry.space_group_name_H-M   'P 1'
#
loop_
_entity.id
_entity.type
_entity.pdbx_description
1 polymer ?
#
loop_
_entity_poly.entity_id
_entity_poly.type
_entity_poly.pdbx_seq_one_letter_code
_entity_poly.pdbx_strand_id
1 'polypeptide(L)' 'RHEDIGKGNIGISAFRDIVNEPRLDNIPLILETPGRPGFEYPEQIELLYSLCETK' A
#
# COMPACT_ATOMS: atom_id res chain seq x y z
N ARG A 1 -13.01 4.40 8.87
CA ARG A 1 -12.19 5.61 8.61
C ARG A 1 -10.89 5.17 7.95
N HIS A 2 -10.11 6.09 7.39
CA HIS A 2 -8.79 5.74 6.82
C HIS A 2 -7.84 5.30 7.94
N GLU A 3 -6.94 4.39 7.62
CA GLU A 3 -5.89 3.86 8.49
C GLU A 3 -4.63 3.63 7.66
N ASP A 4 -3.48 3.56 8.32
CA ASP A 4 -2.21 3.27 7.64
C ASP A 4 -2.22 1.85 7.04
N ILE A 5 -1.40 1.64 6.02
CA ILE A 5 -1.30 0.38 5.28
C ILE A 5 -1.12 -0.81 6.25
N GLY A 6 -2.05 -1.76 6.20
CA GLY A 6 -2.05 -2.96 7.05
C GLY A 6 -2.43 -2.76 8.52
N LYS A 7 -2.79 -1.55 8.96
CA LYS A 7 -3.22 -1.25 10.35
C LYS A 7 -4.74 -1.16 10.52
N GLY A 8 -5.49 -1.10 9.42
CA GLY A 8 -6.95 -1.16 9.42
C GLY A 8 -7.50 -2.58 9.19
N ASN A 9 -8.83 -2.68 9.07
CA ASN A 9 -9.54 -3.97 8.94
C ASN A 9 -9.43 -4.65 7.57
N ILE A 10 -8.96 -3.94 6.54
CA ILE A 10 -8.69 -4.51 5.20
C ILE A 10 -7.50 -5.47 5.26
N GLY A 11 -6.54 -5.20 6.15
CA GLY A 11 -5.32 -5.99 6.28
C GLY A 11 -4.32 -5.78 5.14
N ILE A 12 -3.12 -6.34 5.30
CA ILE A 12 -2.01 -6.16 4.36
C ILE A 12 -2.15 -6.99 3.07
N SER A 13 -2.88 -8.11 3.11
CA SER A 13 -3.03 -9.02 1.98
C SER A 13 -3.71 -8.35 0.78
N ALA A 14 -4.76 -7.56 1.02
CA ALA A 14 -5.45 -6.86 -0.06
C ALA A 14 -4.54 -5.85 -0.78
N PHE A 15 -3.62 -5.20 -0.05
CA PHE A 15 -2.64 -4.30 -0.68
C PHE A 15 -1.63 -5.06 -1.53
N ARG A 16 -1.21 -6.26 -1.10
CA ARG A 16 -0.38 -7.16 -1.93
C ARG A 16 -1.12 -7.53 -3.22
N ASP A 17 -2.40 -7.86 -3.14
CA ASP A 17 -3.20 -8.21 -4.32
C ASP A 17 -3.32 -7.01 -5.27
N ILE A 18 -3.54 -5.80 -4.75
CA ILE A 18 -3.67 -4.57 -5.54
C ILE A 18 -2.37 -4.23 -6.29
N VAL A 19 -1.22 -4.22 -5.60
CA VAL A 19 0.06 -3.80 -6.24
C VAL A 19 0.56 -4.81 -7.27
N ASN A 20 0.04 -6.04 -7.25
CA ASN A 20 0.38 -7.09 -8.21
C ASN A 20 -0.72 -7.36 -9.26
N GLU A 21 -1.83 -6.62 -9.24
CA GLU A 21 -2.94 -6.81 -10.20
C GLU A 21 -2.59 -6.20 -11.57
N PRO A 22 -2.41 -7.01 -12.64
CA PRO A 22 -1.97 -6.50 -13.94
C PRO A 22 -2.94 -5.50 -14.58
N ARG A 23 -4.23 -5.56 -14.25
CA ARG A 23 -5.24 -4.60 -14.75
C ARG A 23 -5.06 -3.19 -14.18
N LEU A 24 -4.30 -3.04 -13.10
CA LEU A 24 -4.00 -1.75 -12.47
C LEU A 24 -2.64 -1.17 -12.90
N ASP A 25 -1.89 -1.87 -13.77
CA ASP A 25 -0.64 -1.36 -14.33
C ASP A 25 -0.88 -0.02 -15.06
N ASN A 26 0.04 0.94 -14.87
CA ASN A 26 -0.03 2.31 -15.41
C ASN A 26 -1.16 3.19 -14.85
N ILE A 27 -1.81 2.79 -13.77
CA ILE A 27 -2.76 3.63 -13.02
C ILE A 27 -2.05 4.25 -11.82
N PRO A 28 -2.19 5.57 -11.56
CA PRO A 28 -1.65 6.16 -10.34
C PRO A 28 -2.37 5.63 -9.10
N LEU A 29 -1.62 5.06 -8.16
CA LEU A 29 -2.11 4.63 -6.85
C LEU A 29 -1.76 5.71 -5.82
N ILE A 30 -2.78 6.34 -5.22
CA ILE A 30 -2.61 7.48 -4.30
C ILE A 30 -2.86 7.05 -2.86
N LEU A 31 -1.93 7.36 -1.96
CA LEU A 31 -2.11 7.19 -0.52
C LEU A 31 -2.77 8.43 0.08
N GLU A 32 -3.89 8.21 0.77
CA GLU A 32 -4.60 9.20 1.59
C GLU A 32 -4.71 8.69 3.04
N THR A 33 -3.68 7.99 3.50
CA THR A 33 -3.58 7.45 4.85
C THR A 33 -3.29 8.56 5.86
N PRO A 34 -3.67 8.40 7.15
CA PRO A 34 -3.48 9.45 8.14
C PRO A 34 -2.01 9.72 8.50
N GLY A 35 -1.12 8.72 8.33
CA GLY A 35 0.28 8.81 8.74
C GLY A 35 0.46 8.72 10.25
N ARG A 36 1.66 8.31 10.68
CA ARG A 36 2.08 8.39 12.08
C ARG A 36 3.60 8.53 12.15
N PRO A 37 4.15 9.10 13.25
CA PRO A 37 5.58 9.26 13.41
C PRO A 37 6.34 7.93 13.21
N GLY A 38 7.27 7.93 12.26
CA GLY A 38 8.08 6.76 11.88
C GLY A 38 7.39 5.77 10.93
N PHE A 39 6.20 6.09 10.42
CA PHE A 39 5.49 5.34 9.40
C PHE A 39 4.63 6.27 8.55
N GLU A 40 5.27 7.26 7.95
CA GLU A 40 4.67 8.27 7.10
C GLU A 40 4.60 7.74 5.65
N TYR A 41 4.31 8.62 4.68
CA TYR A 41 4.21 8.20 3.28
C TYR A 41 5.44 7.48 2.73
N PRO A 42 6.69 7.91 2.98
CA PRO A 42 7.87 7.20 2.45
C PRO A 42 7.92 5.73 2.88
N GLU A 43 7.71 5.45 4.16
CA GLU A 43 7.75 4.09 4.71
C GLU A 43 6.57 3.24 4.23
N GLN A 44 5.38 3.85 4.09
CA GLN A 44 4.21 3.16 3.55
C GLN A 44 4.35 2.84 2.06
N ILE A 45 4.97 3.73 1.28
CA ILE A 45 5.29 3.49 -0.14
C ILE A 45 6.36 2.40 -0.27
N GLU A 46 7.42 2.45 0.53
CA GLU A 46 8.46 1.41 0.55
C GLU A 46 7.86 0.04 0.91
N LEU A 47 6.96 -0.01 1.90
CA LEU A 47 6.20 -1.22 2.24
C LEU A 47 5.43 -1.74 1.03
N LEU A 48 4.70 -0.89 0.30
CA LEU A 48 3.97 -1.32 -0.90
C LEU A 48 4.89 -1.87 -1.98
N TYR A 49 6.03 -1.23 -2.25
CA TYR A 49 7.03 -1.75 -3.20
C TYR A 49 7.63 -3.09 -2.75
N SER A 50 7.78 -3.31 -1.44
CA SER A 50 8.26 -4.60 -0.91
C SER A 50 7.28 -5.76 -1.12
N LEU A 51 6.01 -5.46 -1.43
CA LEU A 51 4.97 -6.44 -1.75
C LEU A 51 4.90 -6.78 -3.23
N CYS A 52 5.58 -6.03 -4.11
CA CYS A 52 5.62 -6.33 -5.54
C CYS A 52 6.42 -7.62 -5.78
N GLU A 53 5.82 -8.56 -6.49
CA GLU A 53 6.46 -9.83 -6.84
C GLU A 53 7.37 -9.63 -8.07
N THR A 54 8.53 -10.29 -8.07
CA THR A 54 9.41 -10.32 -9.25
C THR A 54 8.67 -11.02 -10.39
N LYS A 55 8.41 -10.30 -11.49
CA LYS A 55 7.92 -10.87 -12.75
C LYS A 55 9.00 -11.70 -13.44
#